data_AF-A0A839U2F8-F1
#
_entry.id   AF-A0A839U2F8-F1
#
_cell.length_a   1.000
_cell.length_b   1.000
_cell.length_c   1.000
_cell.angle_alpha   90.00
_cell.angle_beta   90.00
_cell.angle_gamma   90.00
#
_symmetry.space_group_name_H-M   'P 1'
#
loop_
_entity.id
_entity.type
_entity.pdbx_description
1 polymer ?
#
loop_
_entity_poly.entity_id
_entity_poly.type
_entity_poly.pdbx_seq_one_letter_code
_entity_poly.pdbx_strand_id
1 'polypeptide(L)' 'MVRAATSVWCAVSPQLDGLGGVYCEDAEIAEAVPADSTRPNGVRPWATDTELAIRLWKLSEELIHPSFNTN' A
#
# COMPACT_ATOMS: atom_id res chain seq x y z
N MET A 1 -2.50 3.05 21.32
CA MET A 1 -1.88 4.15 20.56
C MET A 1 -0.54 3.65 20.02
N VAL A 2 -0.52 2.96 18.88
CA VAL A 2 0.71 2.34 18.32
C VAL A 2 0.98 2.73 16.85
N ARG A 3 -0.02 3.29 16.15
CA ARG A 3 0.07 3.59 14.71
C ARG A 3 1.12 4.65 14.33
N ALA A 4 1.46 5.56 15.25
CA ALA A 4 2.46 6.60 14.97
C ALA A 4 3.90 6.05 14.95
N ALA A 5 4.17 4.96 15.69
CA ALA A 5 5.52 4.39 15.80
C ALA A 5 5.98 3.80 14.46
N THR A 6 5.08 3.13 13.72
CA THR A 6 5.40 2.56 12.40
C THR A 6 5.77 3.63 11.39
N SER A 7 5.03 4.74 11.33
CA SER A 7 5.35 5.84 10.40
C SER A 7 6.69 6.49 10.70
N VAL A 8 7.04 6.64 11.99
CA VAL A 8 8.35 7.17 12.40
C VAL A 8 9.45 6.18 12.03
N TRP A 9 9.29 4.89 12.32
CA TRP A 9 10.25 3.85 11.93
C TRP A 9 10.45 3.80 10.41
N CYS A 10 9.39 3.90 9.61
CA CYS A 10 9.51 3.97 8.15
C CYS A 10 10.34 5.15 7.66
N ALA A 11 10.25 6.29 8.34
CA ALA A 11 10.91 7.52 7.93
C ALA A 11 12.40 7.58 8.31
N VAL A 12 12.83 6.84 9.33
CA VAL A 12 14.19 6.97 9.88
C VAL A 12 14.96 5.65 10.01
N SER A 13 14.33 4.50 9.79
CA SER A 13 15.00 3.21 9.99
C SER A 13 16.05 2.97 8.91
N PRO A 14 17.33 2.76 9.28
CA PRO A 14 18.39 2.40 8.32
C PRO A 14 18.11 1.06 7.62
N GLN A 15 17.20 0.24 8.16
CA GLN A 15 16.78 -1.02 7.55
C GLN A 15 15.95 -0.81 6.27
N LEU A 16 15.51 0.42 6.00
CA LEU A 16 14.81 0.82 4.78
C LEU A 16 15.70 1.62 3.81
N ASP A 17 16.98 1.82 4.15
CA ASP A 17 17.92 2.51 3.26
C ASP A 17 18.09 1.71 1.96
N GLY A 18 17.66 2.32 0.84
CA GLY A 18 17.67 1.68 -0.48
C GLY A 18 16.48 0.76 -0.78
N LEU A 19 15.53 0.59 0.15
CA LEU A 19 14.32 -0.20 -0.04
C LEU A 19 13.08 0.70 -0.19
N GLY A 20 12.73 1.01 -1.44
CA GLY A 20 11.48 1.71 -1.78
C GLY A 20 10.33 0.74 -2.06
N GLY A 21 9.11 1.13 -1.71
CA GLY A 21 7.88 0.38 -2.08
C GLY A 21 7.51 -0.78 -1.16
N VAL A 22 8.15 -0.91 0.01
CA VAL A 22 7.80 -1.93 1.00
C VAL A 22 6.63 -1.47 1.88
N TYR A 23 5.72 -2.39 2.18
CA TYR A 23 4.66 -2.16 3.15
C TYR A 23 5.18 -2.52 4.54
N CYS A 24 5.04 -1.61 5.50
CA CYS A 24 5.51 -1.80 6.86
C CYS A 24 4.33 -1.85 7.83
N GLU A 25 4.35 -2.82 8.72
CA GLU A 25 3.34 -3.04 9.75
C GLU A 25 4.05 -3.34 11.07
N ASP A 26 3.51 -2.87 12.20
CA ASP A 26 4.07 -3.11 13.54
C ASP A 26 5.58 -2.80 13.71
N ALA A 27 6.06 -1.75 13.02
CA ALA A 27 7.48 -1.34 12.98
C ALA A 27 8.44 -2.37 12.37
N GLU A 28 7.93 -3.17 11.42
CA GLU A 28 8.70 -4.14 10.65
C GLU A 28 8.23 -4.15 9.18
N ILE A 29 9.00 -4.77 8.28
CA ILE A 29 8.58 -5.01 6.89
C ILE A 29 7.56 -6.16 6.91
N ALA A 30 6.36 -5.90 6.38
CA ALA A 30 5.28 -6.88 6.42
C ALA A 30 5.56 -8.09 5.52
N GLU A 31 5.24 -9.28 6.01
CA GLU A 31 5.38 -10.52 5.25
C GLU A 31 4.33 -10.64 4.14
N ALA A 32 4.71 -11.21 3.01
CA ALA A 32 3.77 -11.62 1.97
C ALA A 32 2.99 -12.86 2.43
N VAL A 33 1.67 -12.79 2.33
CA VAL A 33 0.74 -13.81 2.83
C VAL A 33 -0.21 -14.24 1.72
N PRO A 34 -0.56 -15.54 1.66
CA PRO A 34 -1.40 -16.06 0.59
C PRO A 34 -2.82 -15.49 0.67
N ALA A 35 -3.52 -15.52 -0.47
CA ALA A 35 -4.85 -14.93 -0.63
C ALA A 35 -5.90 -15.46 0.37
N ASP A 36 -5.77 -16.74 0.74
CA ASP A 36 -6.64 -17.48 1.67
C ASP A 36 -6.23 -17.37 3.14
N SER A 37 -5.17 -16.62 3.44
CA SER A 37 -4.74 -16.40 4.83
C SER A 37 -5.87 -15.73 5.63
N THR A 38 -6.08 -16.19 6.86
CA THR A 38 -7.00 -15.58 7.84
C THR A 38 -6.31 -14.53 8.72
N ARG A 39 -5.00 -14.35 8.55
CA ARG A 39 -4.23 -13.39 9.33
C ARG A 39 -4.66 -11.95 8.97
N PRO A 40 -4.87 -11.07 9.97
CA PRO A 40 -5.23 -9.68 9.71
C PRO A 40 -4.06 -8.86 9.17
N ASN A 41 -2.82 -9.30 9.41
CA ASN A 41 -1.59 -8.66 8.99
C ASN A 41 -1.01 -9.29 7.71
N GLY A 42 -0.03 -8.59 7.12
CA GLY A 42 0.72 -9.03 5.94
C GLY A 42 0.13 -8.62 4.60
N VAL A 43 0.98 -8.61 3.58
CA VAL A 43 0.67 -8.16 2.22
C VAL A 43 0.03 -9.29 1.41
N ARG A 44 -1.20 -9.08 0.93
CA ARG A 44 -1.90 -10.03 0.06
C ARG A 44 -1.47 -9.88 -1.40
N PRO A 45 -1.61 -10.93 -2.25
CA PRO A 45 -1.06 -10.90 -3.60
C PRO A 45 -1.62 -9.79 -4.50
N TRP A 46 -2.90 -9.42 -4.33
CA TRP A 46 -3.52 -8.31 -5.06
C TRP A 46 -2.99 -6.93 -4.68
N ALA A 47 -2.35 -6.79 -3.52
CA ALA A 47 -1.74 -5.54 -3.09
C ALA A 47 -0.39 -5.29 -3.80
N THR A 48 0.22 -6.33 -4.36
CA THR A 48 1.48 -6.25 -5.14
C THR A 48 1.26 -6.38 -6.64
N ASP A 49 0.02 -6.56 -7.09
CA ASP A 49 -0.32 -6.73 -8.51
C ASP A 49 -0.27 -5.37 -9.23
N THR A 50 0.69 -5.24 -10.14
CA THR A 50 0.91 -4.00 -10.91
C THR A 50 -0.23 -3.72 -11.88
N GLU A 51 -0.85 -4.76 -12.46
CA GLU A 51 -1.96 -4.59 -13.41
C GLU A 51 -3.21 -4.10 -12.68
N LEU A 52 -3.51 -4.66 -11.51
CA LEU A 52 -4.59 -4.19 -10.65
C LEU A 52 -4.35 -2.75 -10.18
N ALA A 53 -3.11 -2.41 -9.81
CA ALA A 53 -2.75 -1.05 -9.41
C ALA A 53 -2.97 -0.03 -10.55
N ILE A 54 -2.54 -0.34 -11.78
CA ILE A 54 -2.76 0.51 -12.95
C ILE A 54 -4.26 0.68 -13.24
N ARG A 55 -5.03 -0.41 -13.14
CA ARG A 55 -6.48 -0.37 -13.36
C ARG A 55 -7.18 0.48 -12.30
N LEU A 56 -6.79 0.34 -11.04
CA LEU A 56 -7.35 1.13 -9.93
C LEU A 56 -7.00 2.61 -10.08
N TRP A 57 -5.78 2.93 -10.52
CA TRP A 57 -5.36 4.30 -10.78
C TRP A 57 -6.21 4.96 -11.87
N LYS A 58 -6.35 4.30 -13.03
CA LYS A 58 -7.19 4.79 -14.14
C LYS A 58 -8.65 5.02 -13.73
N LEU A 59 -9.23 4.07 -13.00
CA LEU A 59 -10.59 4.22 -12.47
C LEU A 59 -10.68 5.41 -11.51
N SER A 60 -9.67 5.59 -10.66
CA SER A 60 -9.63 6.70 -9.71
C SER A 60 -9.54 8.05 -10.44
N GLU A 61 -8.74 8.15 -11.50
CA GLU A 61 -8.67 9.31 -12.38
C GLU A 61 -10.03 9.61 -13.03
N GLU A 62 -10.73 8.60 -13.54
CA GLU A 62 -12.09 8.76 -14.11
C GLU A 62 -13.12 9.23 -13.08
N LEU A 63 -13.00 8.78 -11.82
CA LEU A 63 -13.92 9.13 -10.74
C LEU A 63 -13.69 10.54 -10.17
N ILE A 64 -12.43 10.99 -10.09
CA ILE A 64 -12.07 12.33 -9.59
C ILE A 64 -12.10 13.40 -10.68
N HIS A 65 -12.08 12.98 -11.95
CA HIS A 65 -12.41 13.80 -13.10
C HIS A 65 -13.77 13.34 -13.66
N PRO A 66 -14.90 13.56 -12.95
CA PRO A 66 -16.15 13.62 -13.68
C PRO A 66 -15.92 14.72 -14.71
N SER A 67 -16.00 14.38 -15.99
CA SER A 67 -15.99 15.34 -17.08
C SER A 67 -16.77 16.55 -16.61
N PHE A 68 -16.09 17.69 -16.42
CA PHE A 68 -16.71 19.00 -16.28
C PHE A 68 -17.41 19.22 -17.62
N ASN A 69 -18.56 18.57 -17.77
CA ASN A 69 -19.41 18.65 -18.91
C ASN A 69 -20.13 19.98 -18.70
N THR A 70 -19.50 21.06 -19.15
CA THR A 70 -20.14 22.35 -19.35
C THR A 70 -21.27 22.17 -20.36
N ASN A 71 -22.47 21.93 -19.84
CA ASN A 71 -23.72 22.33 -20.46
C ASN A 71 -24.18 23.64 -19.82
#